data_AF-A0A0B6X095-F1
#
_entry.id   AF-A0A0B6X095-F1
#
_cell.length_a   1.000
_cell.length_b   1.000
_cell.length_c   1.000
_cell.angle_alpha   90.00
_cell.angle_beta   90.00
_cell.angle_gamma   90.00
#
_symmetry.space_group_name_H-M   'P 1'
#
loop_
_entity.id
_entity.type
_entity.pdbx_description
1 polymer ?
#
loop_
_entity_poly.entity_id
_entity_poly.type
_entity_poly.pdbx_seq_one_letter_code
_entity_poly.pdbx_strand_id
1 'polypeptide(L)'
;MGELVRFSVSVEDDLLESFDRLIERQGYGNRSEALRDLMRDALVRAHLDERPKAADVLGTLTIVYDHHATDLADRLTALQHDHYRLIISVLHVHISHDDCMEVIVLRGPARRVRALADALISIKGVKHGRLFLTIPAKKITDRRK
;
A
#
# COMPACT_ATOMS: atom_id res chain seq x y z
N MET A 1 -13.19 1.03 19.42
CA MET A 1 -13.86 0.08 18.53
C MET A 1 -15.33 0.43 18.41
N GLY A 2 -15.97 0.17 17.27
CA GLY A 2 -17.42 0.31 17.14
C GLY A 2 -18.17 -0.81 17.82
N GLU A 3 -19.46 -0.60 18.06
CA GLU A 3 -20.39 -1.67 18.40
C GLU A 3 -20.44 -2.70 17.26
N LEU A 4 -20.48 -3.99 17.62
CA LEU A 4 -20.54 -5.08 16.64
C LEU A 4 -21.99 -5.33 16.25
N VAL A 5 -22.27 -5.28 14.95
CA VAL A 5 -23.58 -5.59 14.38
C VAL A 5 -23.53 -6.95 13.70
N ARG A 6 -24.50 -7.82 13.98
CA ARG A 6 -24.66 -9.12 13.32
C ARG A 6 -25.63 -8.99 12.14
N PHE A 7 -25.24 -9.54 11.01
CA PHE A 7 -26.06 -9.63 9.80
C PHE A 7 -25.84 -10.99 9.13
N SER A 8 -26.77 -11.41 8.29
CA SER A 8 -26.72 -12.66 7.54
C SER A 8 -26.51 -12.38 6.06
N VAL A 9 -25.77 -13.24 5.37
CA VAL A 9 -25.50 -13.17 3.94
C VAL A 9 -25.80 -14.54 3.32
N SER A 10 -26.45 -14.55 2.16
CA SER A 10 -26.62 -15.74 1.33
C SER A 10 -25.49 -15.81 0.31
N VAL A 11 -24.86 -16.97 0.19
CA VAL A 11 -23.75 -17.26 -0.73
C VAL A 11 -23.88 -18.68 -1.26
N GLU A 12 -23.33 -18.93 -2.44
CA GLU A 12 -23.23 -20.26 -3.01
C GLU A 12 -22.33 -21.16 -2.12
N ASP A 13 -22.70 -22.44 -2.05
CA ASP A 13 -22.05 -23.41 -1.15
C ASP A 13 -20.57 -23.63 -1.53
N ASP A 14 -20.30 -23.81 -2.82
CA ASP A 14 -18.95 -24.01 -3.38
C ASP A 14 -18.05 -22.78 -3.19
N LEU A 15 -18.63 -21.58 -3.26
CA LEU A 15 -17.96 -20.32 -2.96
C LEU A 15 -17.60 -20.24 -1.48
N LEU A 16 -18.52 -20.59 -0.57
CA LEU A 16 -18.26 -20.59 0.87
C LEU A 16 -17.17 -21.58 1.24
N GLU A 17 -17.20 -22.80 0.70
CA GLU A 17 -16.15 -23.79 0.92
C GLU A 17 -14.78 -23.29 0.42
N SER A 18 -14.75 -22.67 -0.77
CA SER A 18 -13.52 -22.12 -1.33
C SER A 18 -12.97 -20.99 -0.49
N PHE A 19 -13.85 -20.16 0.07
CA PHE A 19 -13.49 -19.11 1.00
C PHE A 19 -12.96 -19.68 2.32
N ASP A 20 -13.59 -20.71 2.88
CA ASP A 20 -13.12 -21.37 4.10
C ASP A 20 -11.70 -21.94 3.95
N ARG A 21 -11.43 -22.62 2.83
CA ARG A 21 -10.10 -23.12 2.51
C ARG A 21 -9.07 -21.98 2.39
N LEU A 22 -9.47 -20.83 1.86
CA LEU A 22 -8.60 -19.66 1.75
C LEU A 22 -8.27 -19.08 3.13
N ILE A 23 -9.27 -18.85 3.96
CA ILE A 23 -9.09 -18.18 5.25
C ILE A 23 -8.31 -19.06 6.24
N GLU A 24 -8.47 -20.38 6.16
CA GLU A 24 -7.68 -21.33 6.95
C GLU A 24 -6.20 -21.27 6.55
N ARG A 25 -5.89 -21.31 5.24
CA ARG A 25 -4.51 -21.17 4.74
C ARG A 25 -3.88 -19.83 5.12
N GLN A 26 -4.67 -18.77 5.21
CA GLN A 26 -4.22 -17.43 5.62
C GLN A 26 -4.14 -17.27 7.15
N GLY A 27 -4.56 -18.27 7.93
CA GLY A 27 -4.46 -18.26 9.39
C GLY A 27 -5.55 -17.44 10.10
N TYR A 28 -6.68 -17.16 9.45
CA TYR A 28 -7.80 -16.48 10.10
C TYR A 28 -8.47 -17.38 11.15
N GLY A 29 -8.76 -16.80 12.32
CA GLY A 29 -9.45 -17.53 13.39
C GLY A 29 -10.96 -17.71 13.20
N ASN A 30 -11.59 -16.93 12.32
CA ASN A 30 -13.01 -17.08 11.96
C ASN A 30 -13.38 -16.31 10.68
N ARG A 31 -14.48 -16.73 10.04
CA ARG A 31 -15.04 -16.09 8.84
C ARG A 31 -15.36 -14.60 9.04
N SER A 32 -15.79 -14.20 10.24
CA SER A 32 -16.19 -12.81 10.52
C SER A 32 -15.00 -11.83 10.53
N GLU A 33 -13.79 -12.25 10.87
CA GLU A 33 -12.59 -11.41 10.71
C GLU A 33 -12.19 -11.33 9.25
N ALA A 34 -12.13 -12.46 8.55
CA ALA A 34 -11.79 -12.47 7.12
C ALA A 34 -12.76 -11.62 6.29
N LEU A 35 -14.06 -11.71 6.57
CA LEU A 35 -15.07 -10.88 5.90
C LEU A 35 -14.90 -9.40 6.26
N ARG A 36 -14.58 -9.06 7.52
CA ARG A 36 -14.32 -7.66 7.92
C ARG A 36 -13.09 -7.09 7.24
N ASP A 37 -12.04 -7.87 7.05
CA ASP A 37 -10.85 -7.44 6.30
C ASP A 37 -11.17 -7.22 4.83
N LEU A 38 -11.89 -8.16 4.20
CA LEU A 38 -12.38 -7.98 2.83
C LEU A 38 -13.22 -6.70 2.67
N MET A 39 -14.11 -6.42 3.63
CA MET A 39 -14.91 -5.20 3.63
C MET A 39 -14.03 -3.95 3.78
N ARG A 40 -13.05 -3.95 4.69
CA ARG A 40 -12.11 -2.82 4.88
C ARG A 40 -11.31 -2.58 3.60
N ASP A 41 -10.77 -3.64 2.99
CA ASP A 41 -10.00 -3.56 1.76
C ASP A 41 -10.84 -3.00 0.60
N ALA A 42 -12.08 -3.45 0.46
CA ALA A 42 -13.01 -2.93 -0.54
C ALA A 42 -13.27 -1.42 -0.33
N LEU A 43 -13.50 -0.99 0.91
CA LEU A 43 -13.70 0.42 1.25
C LEU A 43 -12.45 1.28 1.00
N VAL A 44 -11.25 0.77 1.32
CA VAL A 44 -9.98 1.44 1.04
C VAL A 44 -9.81 1.63 -0.48
N ARG A 45 -10.05 0.57 -1.28
CA ARG A 45 -9.95 0.64 -2.74
C ARG A 45 -10.92 1.66 -3.32
N ALA A 46 -12.20 1.59 -2.94
CA ALA A 46 -13.21 2.56 -3.37
C ALA A 46 -12.78 4.01 -3.04
N HIS A 47 -12.27 4.26 -1.83
CA HIS A 47 -11.82 5.59 -1.44
C HIS A 47 -10.63 6.10 -2.28
N LEU A 48 -9.70 5.19 -2.63
CA LEU A 48 -8.54 5.51 -3.46
C LEU A 48 -8.94 5.80 -4.91
N ASP A 49 -10.00 5.17 -5.42
CA ASP A 49 -10.48 5.31 -6.80
C ASP A 49 -11.41 6.52 -6.97
N GLU A 50 -12.31 6.78 -6.02
CA GLU A 50 -13.32 7.85 -6.10
C GLU A 50 -12.76 9.26 -5.86
N ARG A 51 -11.62 9.40 -5.15
CA ARG A 51 -11.13 10.70 -4.65
C ARG A 51 -9.74 11.12 -5.16
N PRO A 52 -9.51 11.18 -6.49
CA PRO A 52 -8.17 11.45 -7.04
C PRO A 52 -7.62 12.86 -6.72
N LYS A 53 -8.46 13.82 -6.29
CA LYS A 53 -8.03 15.23 -6.11
C LYS A 53 -7.75 15.68 -4.67
N ALA A 54 -8.04 14.89 -3.63
CA ALA A 54 -7.86 15.37 -2.24
C ALA A 54 -7.67 14.30 -1.15
N ALA A 55 -7.62 13.00 -1.48
CA ALA A 55 -7.39 11.99 -0.45
C ALA A 55 -5.93 12.08 0.06
N ASP A 56 -5.75 12.57 1.30
CA ASP A 56 -4.52 12.35 2.08
C ASP A 56 -4.41 10.85 2.38
N VAL A 57 -3.47 10.18 1.70
CA VAL A 57 -3.18 8.75 1.78
C VAL A 57 -1.88 8.51 2.53
N LEU A 58 -1.73 7.28 3.00
CA LEU A 58 -0.47 6.73 3.50
C LEU A 58 -0.01 5.65 2.53
N GLY A 59 1.28 5.50 2.34
CA GLY A 59 1.80 4.48 1.44
C GLY A 59 3.20 4.03 1.77
N THR A 60 3.57 2.89 1.19
CA THR A 60 4.95 2.42 1.13
C THR A 60 5.30 2.17 -0.31
N LEU A 61 6.42 2.72 -0.75
CA LEU A 61 7.04 2.36 -2.02
C LEU A 61 8.26 1.51 -1.71
N THR A 62 8.22 0.25 -2.15
CA THR A 62 9.39 -0.63 -2.11
C THR A 62 10.04 -0.65 -3.48
N ILE A 63 11.33 -0.33 -3.57
CA ILE A 63 12.12 -0.46 -4.80
C ILE A 63 13.34 -1.35 -4.56
N VAL A 64 13.74 -2.09 -5.59
CA VAL A 64 14.99 -2.86 -5.63
C VAL A 64 15.80 -2.35 -6.81
N TYR A 65 17.07 -2.06 -6.58
CA TYR A 65 17.95 -1.50 -7.60
C TYR A 65 19.40 -1.91 -7.44
N ASP A 66 20.14 -1.83 -8.55
CA ASP A 66 21.59 -2.06 -8.60
C ASP A 66 22.33 -0.78 -8.20
N HIS A 67 23.10 -0.80 -7.12
CA HIS A 67 23.80 0.40 -6.65
C HIS A 67 25.08 0.72 -7.44
N HIS A 68 25.55 -0.19 -8.30
CA HIS A 68 26.63 0.09 -9.26
C HIS A 68 26.11 0.84 -10.50
N ALA A 69 24.78 0.93 -10.68
CA ALA A 69 24.21 1.69 -11.77
C ALA A 69 24.61 3.17 -11.68
N THR A 70 25.23 3.67 -12.74
CA THR A 70 25.77 5.03 -12.82
C THR A 70 24.72 6.07 -12.45
N ASP A 71 25.08 6.94 -11.51
CA ASP A 71 24.29 8.06 -10.98
C ASP A 71 22.91 7.68 -10.39
N LEU A 72 22.63 6.40 -10.17
CA LEU A 72 21.29 5.98 -9.72
C LEU A 72 20.99 6.48 -8.31
N ALA A 73 21.91 6.28 -7.37
CA ALA A 73 21.73 6.70 -5.97
C ALA A 73 21.52 8.21 -5.86
N ASP A 74 22.27 9.00 -6.64
CA ASP A 74 22.15 10.45 -6.67
C ASP A 74 20.82 10.90 -7.28
N ARG A 75 20.37 10.25 -8.36
CA ARG A 75 19.07 10.54 -8.99
C ARG A 75 17.89 10.19 -8.09
N LEU A 76 17.97 9.06 -7.39
CA LEU A 76 16.98 8.67 -6.38
C LEU A 76 16.93 9.72 -5.27
N THR A 77 18.09 10.06 -4.71
CA THR A 77 18.21 11.05 -3.62
C THR A 77 17.69 12.42 -4.03
N ALA A 78 18.05 12.90 -5.23
CA ALA A 78 17.59 14.19 -5.75
C ALA A 78 16.07 14.24 -5.89
N LEU A 79 15.46 13.21 -6.50
CA LEU A 79 14.00 13.14 -6.67
C LEU A 79 13.28 13.04 -5.31
N GLN A 80 13.85 12.30 -4.36
CA GLN A 80 13.32 12.22 -3.00
C GLN A 80 13.42 13.59 -2.29
N HIS A 81 14.53 14.31 -2.44
CA HIS A 81 14.72 15.66 -1.88
C HIS A 81 13.73 16.68 -2.47
N ASP A 82 13.51 16.68 -3.78
CA ASP A 82 12.55 17.56 -4.45
C ASP A 82 11.10 17.33 -3.96
N HIS A 83 10.83 16.13 -3.45
CA HIS A 83 9.53 15.72 -2.95
C HIS A 83 9.51 15.42 -1.44
N TYR A 84 10.44 15.98 -0.66
CA TYR A 84 10.60 15.68 0.78
C TYR A 84 9.31 15.81 1.60
N ARG A 85 8.38 16.69 1.22
CA ARG A 85 7.08 16.86 1.90
C ARG A 85 6.13 15.68 1.77
N LEU A 86 6.38 14.78 0.82
CA LEU A 86 5.59 13.56 0.60
C LEU A 86 6.25 12.34 1.25
N ILE A 87 7.52 12.45 1.66
CA ILE A 87 8.31 11.35 2.21
C ILE A 87 8.43 11.55 3.72
N ILE A 88 7.99 10.55 4.47
CA ILE A 88 8.13 10.53 5.93
C ILE A 88 9.50 9.98 6.31
N SER A 89 9.91 8.88 5.70
CA SER A 89 11.17 8.20 5.99
C SER A 89 11.56 7.27 4.85
N VAL A 90 12.84 6.95 4.79
CA VAL A 90 13.40 5.98 3.84
C VAL A 90 14.23 4.97 4.63
N LEU A 91 13.96 3.69 4.43
CA LEU A 91 14.78 2.60 4.93
C LEU A 91 15.55 2.01 3.76
N HIS A 92 16.88 2.03 3.82
CA HIS A 92 17.75 1.41 2.84
C HIS A 92 18.35 0.12 3.41
N VAL A 93 18.35 -0.96 2.63
CA VAL A 93 18.84 -2.28 3.02
C VAL A 93 19.71 -2.83 1.89
N HIS A 94 20.96 -3.19 2.19
CA HIS A 94 21.78 -3.99 1.28
C HIS A 94 21.29 -5.44 1.31
N ILE A 95 20.79 -5.95 0.17
CA ILE A 95 20.25 -7.32 0.08
C ILE A 95 21.18 -8.27 -0.67
N SER A 96 22.17 -7.75 -1.40
CA SER A 96 23.28 -8.50 -1.99
C SER A 96 24.50 -7.58 -2.16
N HIS A 97 25.58 -8.09 -2.77
CA HIS A 97 26.73 -7.26 -3.16
C HIS A 97 26.34 -6.21 -4.21
N ASP A 98 25.33 -6.44 -5.03
CA ASP A 98 24.97 -5.54 -6.14
C ASP A 98 23.66 -4.81 -5.88
N ASP A 99 22.74 -5.42 -5.12
CA ASP A 99 21.38 -4.95 -4.96
C ASP A 99 21.11 -4.31 -3.61
N CYS A 100 20.41 -3.18 -3.69
CA CYS A 100 19.80 -2.51 -2.55
C CYS A 100 18.28 -2.55 -2.66
N MET A 101 17.62 -2.60 -1.51
CA MET A 101 16.18 -2.40 -1.36
C MET A 101 15.93 -1.13 -0.56
N GLU A 102 15.06 -0.26 -1.07
CA GLU A 102 14.52 0.87 -0.32
C GLU A 102 13.04 0.71 -0.03
N VAL A 103 12.65 1.01 1.21
CA VAL A 103 11.25 1.17 1.62
C VAL A 103 11.03 2.63 1.98
N ILE A 104 10.28 3.33 1.13
CA ILE A 104 9.98 4.75 1.24
C ILE A 104 8.57 4.90 1.80
N VAL A 105 8.45 5.45 3.00
CA VAL A 105 7.17 5.72 3.66
C VAL A 105 6.65 7.07 3.16
N LEU A 106 5.44 7.06 2.60
CA LEU A 106 4.85 8.18 1.87
C LEU A 106 3.56 8.66 2.54
N ARG A 107 3.33 9.98 2.50
CA ARG A 107 2.05 10.59 2.89
C ARG A 107 1.74 11.82 2.06
N GLY A 108 0.49 11.95 1.66
CA GLY A 108 0.00 13.16 0.99
C GLY A 108 -1.12 12.86 0.00
N PRO A 109 -1.40 13.78 -0.94
CA PRO A 109 -2.44 13.57 -1.94
C PRO A 109 -2.14 12.36 -2.81
N ALA A 110 -3.10 11.43 -2.96
CA ALA A 110 -2.95 10.18 -3.71
C ALA A 110 -2.29 10.38 -5.09
N ARG A 111 -2.74 11.37 -5.86
CA ARG A 111 -2.15 11.70 -7.17
C ARG A 111 -0.66 12.05 -7.10
N ARG A 112 -0.25 12.83 -6.10
CA ARG A 112 1.15 13.24 -5.94
C ARG A 112 2.02 12.08 -5.47
N VAL A 113 1.49 11.25 -4.56
CA VAL A 113 2.19 10.04 -4.09
C VAL A 113 2.39 9.04 -5.24
N ARG A 114 1.35 8.80 -6.05
CA ARG A 114 1.45 7.94 -7.25
C ARG A 114 2.46 8.50 -8.25
N ALA A 115 2.39 9.80 -8.57
CA ALA A 115 3.33 10.41 -9.50
C ALA A 115 4.79 10.32 -9.04
N LEU A 116 5.07 10.54 -7.74
CA LEU A 116 6.41 10.35 -7.18
C LEU A 116 6.86 8.88 -7.29
N ALA A 117 5.97 7.95 -6.97
CA ALA A 117 6.29 6.53 -7.06
C ALA A 117 6.58 6.09 -8.50
N ASP A 118 5.73 6.49 -9.46
CA ASP A 118 5.93 6.21 -10.88
C ASP A 118 7.25 6.81 -11.37
N ALA A 119 7.57 8.04 -10.95
CA ALA A 119 8.83 8.70 -11.29
C ALA A 119 10.04 7.91 -10.74
N LEU A 120 10.03 7.54 -9.45
CA LEU A 120 11.10 6.74 -8.83
C LEU A 120 11.26 5.36 -9.50
N ILE A 121 10.15 4.66 -9.75
CA ILE A 121 10.16 3.31 -10.36
C ILE A 121 10.69 3.36 -11.79
N SER A 122 10.40 4.44 -12.52
CA SER A 122 10.82 4.60 -13.93
C SER A 122 12.29 4.98 -14.11
N ILE A 123 13.03 5.26 -13.03
CA ILE A 123 14.46 5.60 -13.12
C ILE A 123 15.24 4.37 -13.61
N LYS A 124 15.95 4.54 -14.73
CA LYS A 124 16.87 3.52 -15.26
C LYS A 124 17.83 3.05 -14.16
N GLY A 125 17.82 1.74 -13.89
CA GLY A 125 18.62 1.11 -12.83
C GLY A 125 17.77 0.55 -11.69
N VAL A 126 16.52 1.02 -11.55
CA VAL A 126 15.51 0.34 -10.72
C VAL A 126 15.07 -0.94 -11.42
N LYS A 127 15.27 -2.08 -10.74
CA LYS A 127 14.96 -3.43 -11.25
C LYS A 127 13.51 -3.79 -10.99
N HIS A 128 12.98 -3.41 -9.83
CA HIS A 128 11.60 -3.65 -9.45
C HIS A 128 11.09 -2.57 -8.52
N GLY A 129 9.81 -2.27 -8.57
CA GLY A 129 9.18 -1.38 -7.60
C GLY A 129 7.69 -1.60 -7.49
N ARG A 130 7.16 -1.43 -6.28
CA ARG A 130 5.73 -1.57 -5.99
C ARG A 130 5.28 -0.54 -4.98
N LEU A 131 4.22 0.19 -5.35
CA LEU A 131 3.53 1.11 -4.47
C LEU A 131 2.36 0.39 -3.79
N PHE A 132 2.32 0.45 -2.46
CA PHE A 132 1.14 0.15 -1.67
C PHE A 132 0.56 1.45 -1.12
N LEU A 133 -0.76 1.61 -1.23
CA LEU A 133 -1.49 2.77 -0.70
C LEU A 133 -2.60 2.30 0.23
N THR A 134 -2.82 3.10 1.27
CA THR A 134 -3.94 2.96 2.20
C THR A 134 -4.38 4.35 2.67
N ILE A 135 -5.41 4.39 3.49
CA ILE A 135 -5.95 5.62 4.08
C ILE A 135 -5.87 5.53 5.60
N PRO A 136 -5.81 6.68 6.31
CA PRO A 136 -5.93 6.69 7.75
C PRO A 136 -7.17 5.90 8.21
N ALA A 137 -7.03 5.04 9.22
CA ALA A 137 -8.10 4.13 9.66
C ALA A 137 -9.45 4.84 9.94
N LYS A 138 -9.41 6.08 10.42
CA LYS A 138 -10.60 6.92 10.66
C LYS A 138 -11.40 7.25 9.40
N LYS A 139 -10.80 7.14 8.21
CA LYS A 139 -11.44 7.39 6.91
C LYS A 139 -11.96 6.12 6.23
N ILE A 140 -11.60 4.92 6.73
CA ILE A 140 -12.09 3.64 6.18
C ILE A 140 -13.58 3.50 6.41
N THR A 141 -14.01 3.82 7.62
CA THR A 141 -15.43 4.01 7.96
C THR A 141 -15.62 5.51 8.08
N ASP A 142 -16.59 6.12 7.40
CA ASP A 142 -16.94 7.56 7.46
C ASP A 142 -17.46 8.00 8.86
N ARG A 143 -16.74 7.62 9.91
CA ARG A 143 -16.97 8.06 11.28
C ARG A 143 -16.55 9.52 11.35
N ARG A 144 -17.49 10.40 11.03
CA ARG A 144 -17.47 11.79 11.49
C ARG A 144 -17.49 11.76 13.02
N LYS A 145 -16.32 11.85 13.63
CA LYS A 145 -16.18 12.46 14.95
C LYS A 145 -15.52 13.81 14.74
#